data_AF-A0A4S0RW53-F1
#
_entry.id   AF-A0A4S0RW53-F1
#
_cell.length_a   1.000
_cell.length_b   1.000
_cell.length_c   1.000
_cell.angle_alpha   90.00
_cell.angle_beta   90.00
_cell.angle_gamma   90.00
#
_symmetry.space_group_name_H-M   'P 1'
#
loop_
_entity.id
_entity.type
_entity.pdbx_description
1 polymer ?
#
loop_
_entity_poly.entity_id
_entity_poly.type
_entity_poly.pdbx_seq_one_letter_code
_entity_poly.pdbx_strand_id
1 'polypeptide(L)'
;MALSVIGAGFGRTGTHTLNLALEMLGFGPCHHMEDVNSNPEHRDLIRAAGRGEPVAWDVVYAGYKSAVDWPTAYFWRELAEYFPDAKLILTVRNPEDWYRSARATIFNTMGQTSDPQSFGRAVIETKIFSGRLDDETHAIEVLEAHNAEVISAFPPSRLLVYQVAEGWPNLCAFLGVPIPAEPFPHSNTTTEFRSRFAK
;
A
#
# COMPACT_ATOMS: atom_id res chain seq x y z
N MET A 1 6.38 -2.83 18.62
CA MET A 1 5.09 -3.55 18.68
C MET A 1 4.88 -4.16 17.32
N ALA A 2 4.42 -5.42 17.25
CA ALA A 2 4.21 -6.09 15.97
C ALA A 2 3.02 -5.49 15.21
N LEU A 3 3.10 -5.47 13.88
CA LEU A 3 1.97 -5.11 13.03
C LEU A 3 0.81 -6.10 13.26
N SER A 4 -0.40 -5.57 13.37
CA SER A 4 -1.64 -6.35 13.45
C SER A 4 -2.32 -6.50 12.09
N VAL A 5 -2.11 -5.53 11.19
CA VAL A 5 -2.69 -5.53 9.84
C VAL A 5 -1.63 -5.11 8.81
N ILE A 6 -1.52 -5.87 7.73
CA ILE A 6 -0.62 -5.60 6.59
C ILE A 6 -1.47 -5.42 5.32
N GLY A 7 -1.32 -4.28 4.67
CA GLY A 7 -1.92 -3.96 3.38
C GLY A 7 -1.00 -4.37 2.25
N ALA A 8 -1.46 -5.33 1.44
CA ALA A 8 -0.73 -5.82 0.28
C ALA A 8 -1.16 -5.13 -1.03
N GLY A 9 -2.17 -4.25 -1.01
CA GLY A 9 -2.65 -3.58 -2.21
C GLY A 9 -1.70 -2.49 -2.72
N PHE A 10 -1.47 -2.46 -4.03
CA PHE A 10 -0.71 -1.38 -4.67
C PHE A 10 -1.36 -0.01 -4.44
N GLY A 11 -0.55 1.03 -4.49
CA GLY A 11 -1.05 2.41 -4.49
C GLY A 11 -2.13 2.62 -5.56
N ARG A 12 -3.07 3.51 -5.24
CA ARG A 12 -4.26 3.85 -6.05
C ARG A 12 -5.37 2.79 -6.12
N THR A 13 -5.30 1.74 -5.29
CA THR A 13 -6.41 0.79 -5.07
C THR A 13 -7.31 1.14 -3.88
N GLY A 14 -7.12 2.33 -3.27
CA GLY A 14 -7.86 2.79 -2.09
C GLY A 14 -7.07 2.72 -0.78
N THR A 15 -5.75 2.55 -0.84
CA THR A 15 -4.85 2.41 0.32
C THR A 15 -4.96 3.54 1.34
N HIS A 16 -5.07 4.79 0.92
CA HIS A 16 -5.25 5.92 1.86
C HIS A 16 -6.61 5.89 2.55
N THR A 17 -7.68 5.48 1.86
CA THR A 17 -8.98 5.26 2.49
C THR A 17 -8.91 4.11 3.50
N LEU A 18 -8.23 3.02 3.17
CA LEU A 18 -8.00 1.91 4.09
C LEU A 18 -7.16 2.35 5.31
N ASN A 19 -6.12 3.18 5.12
CA ASN A 19 -5.35 3.76 6.21
C ASN A 19 -6.30 4.44 7.23
N LEU A 20 -7.08 5.42 6.77
CA LEU A 20 -8.02 6.14 7.65
C LEU A 20 -9.01 5.20 8.34
N ALA A 21 -9.54 4.21 7.61
CA ALA A 21 -10.46 3.23 8.17
C ALA A 21 -9.80 2.38 9.28
N LEU A 22 -8.55 1.95 9.08
CA LEU A 22 -7.80 1.19 10.09
C LEU A 22 -7.51 2.05 11.34
N GLU A 23 -7.20 3.33 11.18
CA GLU A 23 -7.04 4.24 12.31
C GLU A 23 -8.32 4.39 13.12
N MET A 24 -9.47 4.59 12.44
CA MET A 24 -10.79 4.67 13.07
C MET A 24 -11.16 3.39 13.82
N LEU A 25 -10.75 2.22 13.31
CA LEU A 25 -11.01 0.91 13.92
C LEU A 25 -10.01 0.56 15.04
N GLY A 26 -9.10 1.46 15.42
CA GLY A 26 -8.14 1.26 16.52
C GLY A 26 -6.86 0.51 16.12
N PHE A 27 -6.65 0.28 14.82
CA PHE A 27 -5.44 -0.29 14.23
C PHE A 27 -4.44 0.80 13.81
N GLY A 28 -4.62 2.03 14.29
CA GLY A 28 -3.67 3.14 14.13
C GLY A 28 -2.57 3.18 15.20
N PRO A 29 -1.47 3.90 14.96
CA PRO A 29 -1.13 4.60 13.71
C PRO A 29 -0.90 3.63 12.54
N CYS A 30 -1.28 4.04 11.32
CA CYS A 30 -1.13 3.23 10.10
C CYS A 30 -0.02 3.79 9.20
N HIS A 31 1.00 2.99 8.90
CA HIS A 31 2.11 3.37 8.03
C HIS A 31 1.65 3.46 6.56
N HIS A 32 2.09 4.51 5.85
CA HIS A 32 1.83 4.74 4.44
C HIS A 32 3.05 5.38 3.74
N MET A 33 3.07 5.45 2.41
CA MET A 33 4.11 6.14 1.63
C MET A 33 4.29 7.62 2.03
N GLU A 34 3.29 8.24 2.64
CA GLU A 34 3.37 9.64 3.09
C GLU A 34 4.31 9.79 4.29
N ASP A 35 4.36 8.81 5.19
CA ASP A 35 5.31 8.75 6.30
C ASP A 35 6.75 8.68 5.79
N VAL A 36 7.01 7.85 4.77
CA VAL A 36 8.34 7.71 4.15
C VAL A 36 8.81 9.02 3.54
N ASN A 37 7.90 9.77 2.92
CA ASN A 37 8.24 11.03 2.28
C ASN A 37 8.45 12.17 3.29
N SER A 38 7.83 12.11 4.47
CA SER A 38 7.95 13.15 5.50
C SER A 38 9.11 12.93 6.48
N ASN A 39 9.67 11.73 6.57
CA ASN A 39 10.77 11.39 7.49
C ASN A 39 12.04 10.92 6.75
N PRO A 40 13.15 11.69 6.77
CA PRO A 40 14.41 11.31 6.12
C PRO A 40 15.03 10.00 6.60
N GLU A 41 15.03 9.72 7.91
CA GLU A 41 15.60 8.48 8.46
C GLU A 41 14.80 7.26 7.99
N HIS A 42 13.47 7.40 8.00
CA HIS A 42 12.57 6.37 7.47
C HIS A 42 12.80 6.14 5.98
N ARG A 43 13.01 7.21 5.22
CA ARG A 43 13.33 7.14 3.79
C ARG A 43 14.61 6.34 3.54
N ASP A 44 15.64 6.55 4.35
CA ASP A 44 16.92 5.84 4.21
C ASP A 44 16.79 4.34 4.51
N LEU A 45 16.02 3.98 5.55
CA LEU A 45 15.67 2.59 5.85
C LEU A 45 14.95 1.91 4.69
N ILE A 46 13.95 2.58 4.11
CA ILE A 46 13.18 2.05 2.98
C ILE A 46 14.04 1.94 1.71
N ARG A 47 15.01 2.85 1.51
CA ARG A 47 15.98 2.75 0.41
C ARG A 47 16.92 1.56 0.59
N ALA A 48 17.43 1.34 1.79
CA ALA A 48 18.26 0.18 2.11
C ALA A 48 17.50 -1.14 1.87
N ALA A 49 16.26 -1.23 2.38
CA ALA A 49 15.37 -2.35 2.10
C ALA A 49 15.14 -2.54 0.59
N GLY A 50 14.90 -1.44 -0.15
CA GLY A 50 14.74 -1.45 -1.59
C GLY A 50 15.98 -1.93 -2.37
N ARG A 51 17.19 -1.84 -1.78
CA ARG A 51 18.43 -2.41 -2.34
C ARG A 51 18.63 -3.89 -2.00
N GLY A 52 17.77 -4.47 -1.18
CA GLY A 52 17.90 -5.85 -0.70
C GLY A 52 18.85 -5.99 0.49
N GLU A 53 19.17 -4.89 1.18
CA GLU A 53 19.92 -4.97 2.43
C GLU A 53 19.08 -5.62 3.53
N PRO A 54 19.69 -6.28 4.53
CA PRO A 54 18.96 -6.83 5.67
C PRO A 54 18.12 -5.76 6.36
N VAL A 55 16.84 -6.07 6.59
CA VAL A 55 15.88 -5.11 7.14
C VAL A 55 15.50 -5.49 8.56
N ALA A 56 15.63 -4.55 9.49
CA ALA A 56 15.07 -4.67 10.83
C ALA A 56 13.60 -4.19 10.82
N TRP A 57 12.66 -5.09 10.52
CA TRP A 57 11.24 -4.73 10.37
C TRP A 57 10.63 -4.08 11.62
N ASP A 58 11.06 -4.49 12.82
CA ASP A 58 10.66 -3.86 14.08
C ASP A 58 11.08 -2.38 14.17
N VAL A 59 12.17 -1.99 13.51
CA VAL A 59 12.64 -0.60 13.46
C VAL A 59 11.87 0.16 12.39
N VAL A 60 11.70 -0.42 11.20
CA VAL A 60 10.95 0.21 10.09
C VAL A 60 9.51 0.49 10.51
N TYR A 61 8.86 -0.42 11.22
CA TYR A 61 7.46 -0.28 11.61
C TYR A 61 7.27 0.08 13.09
N ALA A 62 8.31 0.61 13.74
CA ALA A 62 8.24 1.04 15.14
C ALA A 62 7.12 2.06 15.34
N GLY A 63 6.21 1.79 16.29
CA GLY A 63 5.11 2.68 16.64
C GLY A 63 3.85 2.54 15.78
N TYR A 64 3.91 1.81 14.68
CA TYR A 64 2.74 1.52 13.85
C TYR A 64 2.06 0.22 14.29
N LYS A 65 0.72 0.19 14.18
CA LYS A 65 -0.07 -1.03 14.39
C LYS A 65 -0.53 -1.66 13.08
N SER A 66 -0.57 -0.87 12.01
CA SER A 66 -0.88 -1.34 10.68
C SER A 66 -0.01 -0.65 9.65
N ALA A 67 0.07 -1.21 8.46
CA ALA A 67 0.85 -0.64 7.36
C ALA A 67 0.17 -0.95 6.04
N VAL A 68 0.08 0.02 5.13
CA VAL A 68 -0.55 -0.13 3.81
C VAL A 68 0.24 0.66 2.76
N ASP A 69 -0.19 0.59 1.50
CA ASP A 69 0.47 1.25 0.37
C ASP A 69 1.92 0.81 0.18
N TRP A 70 2.64 1.47 -0.72
CA TRP A 70 4.08 1.38 -0.78
C TRP A 70 4.72 1.93 0.52
N PRO A 71 5.82 1.34 1.02
CA PRO A 71 6.58 0.19 0.51
C PRO A 71 6.01 -1.16 0.99
N THR A 72 5.06 -1.16 1.92
CA THR A 72 4.46 -2.35 2.54
C THR A 72 3.93 -3.34 1.50
N ALA A 73 3.27 -2.84 0.45
CA ALA A 73 2.75 -3.67 -0.64
C ALA A 73 3.83 -4.39 -1.45
N TYR A 74 5.09 -3.91 -1.43
CA TYR A 74 6.22 -4.62 -2.05
C TYR A 74 6.74 -5.74 -1.15
N PHE A 75 6.82 -5.49 0.16
CA PHE A 75 7.38 -6.41 1.15
C PHE A 75 6.32 -7.27 1.85
N TRP A 76 5.13 -7.42 1.28
CA TRP A 76 3.99 -8.05 1.96
C TRP A 76 4.30 -9.48 2.41
N ARG A 77 5.12 -10.21 1.65
CA ARG A 77 5.46 -11.61 1.90
C ARG A 77 6.42 -11.71 3.07
N GLU A 78 7.51 -10.95 3.02
CA GLU A 78 8.51 -10.87 4.10
C GLU A 78 7.89 -10.38 5.41
N LEU A 79 6.99 -9.39 5.31
CA LEU A 79 6.27 -8.87 6.48
C LEU A 79 5.27 -9.87 7.04
N ALA A 80 4.59 -10.65 6.20
CA ALA A 80 3.68 -11.69 6.66
C ALA A 80 4.42 -12.89 7.27
N GLU A 81 5.64 -13.20 6.82
CA GLU A 81 6.50 -14.18 7.46
C GLU A 81 7.01 -13.67 8.81
N TYR A 82 7.42 -12.40 8.88
CA TYR A 82 7.97 -11.79 10.09
C TYR A 82 6.90 -11.49 11.16
N PHE A 83 5.70 -11.08 10.75
CA PHE A 83 4.54 -10.85 11.61
C PHE A 83 3.45 -11.91 11.34
N PRO A 84 3.62 -13.15 11.82
CA PRO A 84 2.77 -14.28 11.46
C PRO A 84 1.31 -14.13 11.91
N ASP A 85 1.07 -13.35 12.97
CA ASP A 85 -0.27 -13.12 13.52
C ASP A 85 -1.01 -11.95 12.84
N ALA A 86 -0.31 -11.18 11.99
CA ALA A 86 -0.93 -10.08 11.28
C ALA A 86 -1.96 -10.60 10.26
N LYS A 87 -3.12 -9.94 10.22
CA LYS A 87 -4.11 -10.11 9.16
C LYS A 87 -3.65 -9.35 7.91
N LEU A 88 -3.92 -9.92 6.74
CA LEU A 88 -3.62 -9.28 5.46
C LEU A 88 -4.87 -8.73 4.81
N ILE A 89 -4.75 -7.54 4.20
CA ILE A 89 -5.79 -6.94 3.37
C ILE A 89 -5.19 -6.61 2.02
N LEU A 90 -5.76 -7.18 0.95
CA LEU A 90 -5.45 -6.84 -0.42
C LEU A 90 -6.54 -5.91 -0.96
N THR A 91 -6.23 -4.62 -1.08
CA THR A 91 -7.13 -3.69 -1.77
C THR A 91 -7.05 -3.89 -3.27
N VAL A 92 -8.19 -4.12 -3.92
CA VAL A 92 -8.30 -4.33 -5.36
C VAL A 92 -9.16 -3.25 -6.01
N ARG A 93 -8.96 -3.05 -7.31
CA ARG A 93 -9.70 -2.10 -8.15
C ARG A 93 -9.79 -2.65 -9.56
N ASN A 94 -10.78 -2.22 -10.34
CA ASN A 94 -10.79 -2.48 -11.78
C ASN A 94 -9.43 -2.08 -12.40
N PRO A 95 -8.76 -2.95 -13.18
CA PRO A 95 -7.39 -2.69 -13.63
C PRO A 95 -7.24 -1.45 -14.51
N GLU A 96 -8.17 -1.19 -15.42
CA GLU A 96 -8.14 -0.02 -16.29
C GLU A 96 -8.34 1.28 -15.48
N ASP A 97 -9.29 1.29 -14.55
CA ASP A 97 -9.51 2.42 -13.64
C ASP A 97 -8.30 2.69 -12.76
N TRP A 98 -7.65 1.62 -12.28
CA TRP A 98 -6.42 1.71 -11.53
C TRP A 98 -5.31 2.33 -12.37
N TYR A 99 -5.07 1.84 -13.59
CA TYR A 99 -4.00 2.35 -14.44
C TYR A 99 -4.22 3.83 -14.77
N ARG A 100 -5.45 4.20 -15.19
CA ARG A 100 -5.81 5.62 -15.42
C ARG A 100 -5.50 6.48 -14.20
N SER A 101 -5.81 6.02 -12.98
CA SER A 101 -5.51 6.75 -11.76
C SER A 101 -4.01 6.81 -11.45
N ALA A 102 -3.30 5.69 -11.56
CA ALA A 102 -1.86 5.59 -11.30
C ALA A 102 -1.05 6.45 -12.28
N ARG A 103 -1.38 6.38 -13.56
CA ARG A 103 -0.78 7.20 -14.62
C ARG A 103 -1.00 8.69 -14.37
N ALA A 104 -2.20 9.07 -13.97
CA ALA A 104 -2.57 10.44 -13.67
C ALA A 104 -1.96 11.01 -12.36
N THR A 105 -1.31 10.17 -11.54
CA THR A 105 -0.83 10.51 -10.20
C THR A 105 0.60 9.99 -9.97
N ILE A 106 0.73 8.84 -9.28
CA ILE A 106 1.98 8.33 -8.74
C ILE A 106 3.02 8.03 -9.82
N PHE A 107 2.63 7.51 -10.99
CA PHE A 107 3.58 7.23 -12.08
C PHE A 107 4.11 8.52 -12.70
N ASN A 108 3.27 9.54 -12.86
CA ASN A 108 3.73 10.84 -13.30
C ASN A 108 4.70 11.48 -12.29
N THR A 109 4.39 11.41 -10.99
CA THR A 109 5.29 11.91 -9.94
C THR A 109 6.63 11.15 -9.92
N MET A 110 6.61 9.83 -10.16
CA MET A 110 7.84 9.02 -10.28
C MET A 110 8.67 9.43 -11.51
N GLY A 111 8.03 9.71 -12.65
CA GLY A 111 8.73 10.21 -13.84
C GLY A 111 9.36 11.60 -13.66
N GLN A 112 8.87 12.39 -12.70
CA GLN A 112 9.34 13.75 -12.42
C GLN A 112 10.45 13.82 -11.36
N THR A 113 10.68 12.78 -10.57
CA THR A 113 11.73 12.81 -9.54
C THR A 113 13.12 12.66 -10.17
N SER A 114 14.02 13.56 -9.80
CA SER A 114 15.44 13.52 -10.19
C SER A 114 16.28 12.60 -9.32
N ASP A 115 15.71 12.01 -8.27
CA ASP A 115 16.41 11.11 -7.35
C ASP A 115 16.28 9.64 -7.80
N PRO A 116 17.32 9.07 -8.44
CA PRO A 116 17.26 7.70 -8.93
C PRO A 116 17.23 6.67 -7.80
N GLN A 117 17.58 7.04 -6.57
CA GLN A 117 17.55 6.16 -5.41
C GLN A 117 16.23 6.23 -4.64
N SER A 118 15.29 7.10 -5.05
CA SER A 118 13.95 7.10 -4.46
C SER A 118 13.28 5.73 -4.63
N PHE A 119 12.51 5.30 -3.64
CA PHE A 119 11.81 4.00 -3.70
C PHE A 119 10.89 3.91 -4.92
N GLY A 120 10.26 5.02 -5.31
CA GLY A 120 9.46 5.13 -6.54
C GLY A 120 10.24 4.81 -7.80
N ARG A 121 11.45 5.36 -7.98
CA ARG A 121 12.30 5.10 -9.16
C ARG A 121 12.97 3.72 -9.09
N ALA A 122 13.66 3.45 -7.99
CA ALA A 122 14.55 2.29 -7.87
C ALA A 122 13.80 0.97 -7.72
N VAL A 123 12.64 0.97 -7.08
CA VAL A 123 11.87 -0.25 -6.80
C VAL A 123 10.61 -0.29 -7.64
N ILE A 124 9.71 0.69 -7.50
CA ILE A 124 8.41 0.64 -8.18
C ILE A 124 8.61 0.67 -9.70
N GLU A 125 9.17 1.76 -10.24
CA GLU A 125 9.38 1.88 -11.68
C GLU A 125 10.33 0.81 -12.22
N THR A 126 11.53 0.69 -11.64
CA THR A 126 12.59 -0.14 -12.25
C THR A 126 12.39 -1.63 -11.99
N LYS A 127 12.12 -2.07 -10.75
CA LYS A 127 12.06 -3.50 -10.42
C LYS A 127 10.69 -4.10 -10.67
N ILE A 128 9.62 -3.41 -10.27
CA ILE A 128 8.25 -3.94 -10.37
C ILE A 128 7.72 -3.78 -11.80
N PHE A 129 7.83 -2.57 -12.36
CA PHE A 129 7.28 -2.25 -13.68
C PHE A 129 8.32 -2.28 -14.81
N SER A 130 9.56 -2.72 -14.56
CA SER A 130 10.60 -2.84 -15.59
C SER A 130 10.84 -1.55 -16.42
N GLY A 131 10.63 -0.38 -15.82
CA GLY A 131 10.73 0.92 -16.50
C GLY A 131 9.58 1.25 -17.47
N ARG A 132 8.51 0.46 -17.48
CA ARG A 132 7.41 0.53 -18.46
C ARG A 132 6.11 1.03 -17.83
N LEU A 133 6.17 2.10 -17.04
CA LEU A 133 4.99 2.71 -16.40
C LEU A 133 3.99 3.33 -17.38
N ASP A 134 4.41 3.55 -18.63
CA ASP A 134 3.61 4.17 -19.70
C ASP A 134 2.90 3.12 -20.58
N ASP A 135 3.23 1.84 -20.39
CA ASP A 135 2.63 0.70 -21.08
C ASP A 135 1.45 0.18 -20.25
N GLU A 136 0.23 0.56 -20.65
CA GLU A 136 -1.02 0.22 -19.95
C GLU A 136 -1.20 -1.28 -19.78
N THR A 137 -1.01 -2.04 -20.87
CA THR A 137 -1.14 -3.50 -20.86
C THR A 137 -0.16 -4.10 -19.87
N HIS A 138 1.12 -3.70 -19.94
CA HIS A 138 2.12 -4.21 -19.02
C HIS A 138 1.83 -3.86 -17.56
N ALA A 139 1.42 -2.62 -17.28
CA ALA A 139 1.12 -2.20 -15.91
C ALA A 139 -0.06 -2.97 -15.33
N ILE A 140 -1.10 -3.24 -16.13
CA ILE A 140 -2.26 -4.05 -15.75
C ILE A 140 -1.82 -5.50 -15.48
N GLU A 141 -1.03 -6.10 -16.36
CA GLU A 141 -0.51 -7.47 -16.16
C GLU A 141 0.27 -7.59 -14.84
N VAL A 142 1.09 -6.60 -14.51
CA VAL A 142 1.85 -6.56 -13.25
C VAL A 142 0.92 -6.44 -12.03
N LEU A 143 -0.12 -5.60 -12.10
CA LEU A 143 -1.12 -5.48 -11.03
C LEU A 143 -1.88 -6.81 -10.82
N GLU A 144 -2.34 -7.42 -11.90
CA GLU A 144 -3.11 -8.67 -11.86
C GLU A 144 -2.26 -9.84 -11.35
N ALA A 145 -1.01 -9.93 -11.81
CA ALA A 145 -0.05 -10.92 -11.33
C ALA A 145 0.20 -10.77 -9.83
N HIS A 146 0.43 -9.56 -9.35
CA HIS A 146 0.59 -9.27 -7.91
C HIS A 146 -0.65 -9.66 -7.11
N ASN A 147 -1.84 -9.28 -7.57
CA ASN A 147 -3.08 -9.63 -6.89
C ASN A 147 -3.27 -11.16 -6.82
N ALA A 148 -3.04 -11.86 -7.92
CA ALA A 148 -3.14 -13.32 -7.98
C ALA A 148 -2.13 -13.99 -7.04
N GLU A 149 -0.91 -13.49 -6.98
CA GLU A 149 0.13 -13.99 -6.08
C GLU A 149 -0.30 -13.87 -4.61
N VAL A 150 -0.75 -12.67 -4.18
CA VAL A 150 -1.20 -12.43 -2.81
C VAL A 150 -2.40 -13.33 -2.47
N ILE A 151 -3.38 -13.44 -3.37
CA ILE A 151 -4.57 -14.29 -3.18
C ILE A 151 -4.19 -15.76 -3.03
N SER A 152 -3.22 -16.24 -3.81
CA SER A 152 -2.78 -17.63 -3.76
C SER A 152 -1.97 -17.98 -2.49
N ALA A 153 -1.37 -16.98 -1.84
CA ALA A 153 -0.43 -17.19 -0.74
C ALA A 153 -1.09 -17.45 0.61
N PHE A 154 -2.34 -16.99 0.82
CA PHE A 154 -3.00 -17.06 2.12
C PHE A 154 -4.46 -17.50 2.04
N PRO A 155 -4.95 -18.25 3.04
CA PRO A 155 -6.36 -18.61 3.12
C PRO A 155 -7.23 -17.38 3.47
N PRO A 156 -8.55 -17.42 3.17
CA PRO A 156 -9.49 -16.35 3.50
C PRO A 156 -9.57 -16.00 5.00
N SER A 157 -9.16 -16.92 5.89
CA SER A 157 -9.08 -16.66 7.33
C SER A 157 -7.97 -15.68 7.71
N ARG A 158 -6.95 -15.51 6.85
CA ARG A 158 -5.82 -14.61 7.07
C ARG A 158 -5.76 -13.47 6.05
N LEU A 159 -6.44 -13.59 4.92
CA LEU A 159 -6.47 -12.58 3.86
C LEU A 159 -7.90 -12.14 3.54
N LEU A 160 -8.10 -10.82 3.53
CA LEU A 160 -9.28 -10.18 2.96
C LEU A 160 -8.93 -9.55 1.61
N VAL A 161 -9.60 -9.98 0.53
CA VAL A 161 -9.62 -9.25 -0.74
C VAL A 161 -10.74 -8.22 -0.64
N TYR A 162 -10.41 -6.94 -0.86
CA TYR A 162 -11.28 -5.84 -0.46
C TYR A 162 -11.35 -4.73 -1.50
N GLN A 163 -12.55 -4.34 -1.92
CA GLN A 163 -12.77 -3.08 -2.60
C GLN A 163 -13.26 -2.06 -1.58
N VAL A 164 -12.59 -0.91 -1.47
CA VAL A 164 -12.96 0.13 -0.48
C VAL A 164 -14.39 0.66 -0.64
N ALA A 165 -15.00 0.49 -1.81
CA ALA A 165 -16.41 0.82 -2.05
C ALA A 165 -17.39 -0.09 -1.27
N GLU A 166 -16.94 -1.25 -0.78
CA GLU A 166 -17.74 -2.15 0.07
C GLU A 166 -18.01 -1.57 1.46
N GLY A 167 -17.19 -0.63 1.93
CA GLY A 167 -17.34 0.04 3.22
C GLY A 167 -17.13 -0.89 4.42
N TRP A 168 -17.75 -0.56 5.56
CA TRP A 168 -17.47 -1.21 6.85
C TRP A 168 -17.72 -2.72 6.96
N PRO A 169 -18.81 -3.32 6.42
CA PRO A 169 -19.25 -4.64 6.85
C PRO A 169 -18.19 -5.75 6.75
N ASN A 170 -17.59 -5.92 5.57
CA ASN A 170 -16.61 -6.97 5.34
C ASN A 170 -15.28 -6.68 6.06
N LEU A 171 -14.86 -5.42 6.11
CA LEU A 171 -13.66 -5.01 6.82
C LEU A 171 -13.75 -5.27 8.33
N CYS A 172 -14.85 -4.84 8.97
CA CYS A 172 -15.07 -5.00 10.40
C CYS A 172 -15.24 -6.47 10.79
N ALA A 173 -16.00 -7.24 10.00
CA ALA A 173 -16.18 -8.67 10.21
C ALA A 173 -14.84 -9.42 10.12
N PHE A 174 -14.03 -9.13 9.11
CA PHE A 174 -12.71 -9.73 8.95
C PHE A 174 -11.77 -9.35 10.10
N LEU A 175 -11.77 -8.09 10.53
CA LEU A 175 -10.91 -7.62 11.63
C LEU A 175 -11.41 -8.07 13.01
N GLY A 176 -12.69 -8.43 13.14
CA GLY A 176 -13.29 -8.90 14.41
C GLY A 176 -13.67 -7.74 15.34
N VAL A 177 -14.09 -6.61 14.77
CA VAL A 177 -14.44 -5.38 15.50
C VAL A 177 -15.87 -4.93 15.13
N PRO A 178 -16.56 -4.16 16.00
CA PRO A 178 -17.87 -3.61 15.67
C PRO A 178 -17.77 -2.55 14.55
N ILE A 179 -18.85 -2.40 13.78
CA ILE A 179 -18.99 -1.32 12.80
C ILE A 179 -19.11 0.01 13.56
N PRO A 180 -18.29 1.03 13.26
CA PRO A 180 -18.37 2.34 13.90
C PRO A 180 -19.63 3.10 13.46
N ALA A 181 -20.02 4.13 14.22
CA ALA A 181 -21.18 4.96 13.87
C ALA A 181 -20.85 5.95 12.73
N GLU A 182 -19.58 6.31 12.60
CA GLU A 182 -19.06 7.22 11.59
C GLU A 182 -19.17 6.62 10.18
N PRO A 183 -19.44 7.45 9.15
CA PRO A 183 -19.46 6.97 7.77
C PRO A 183 -18.08 6.45 7.35
N PHE A 184 -18.07 5.49 6.42
CA PHE A 184 -16.82 4.97 5.88
C PHE A 184 -16.03 6.12 5.21
N PRO A 185 -14.72 6.27 5.52
CA PRO A 185 -13.95 7.37 4.98
C PRO A 185 -13.82 7.25 3.46
N HIS A 186 -13.68 8.37 2.78
CA HIS A 186 -13.36 8.41 1.36
C HIS A 186 -12.38 9.54 1.11
N SER A 187 -11.19 9.23 0.60
CA SER A 187 -10.13 10.21 0.41
C SER A 187 -9.18 9.81 -0.73
N ASN A 188 -8.31 10.74 -1.10
CA ASN A 188 -7.23 10.57 -2.07
C ASN A 188 -7.74 10.31 -3.50
N THR A 189 -8.78 11.04 -3.91
CA THR A 189 -9.19 11.13 -5.32
C THR A 189 -8.04 11.66 -6.19
N THR A 190 -8.07 11.39 -7.50
CA THR A 190 -7.05 11.93 -8.43
C THR A 190 -6.94 13.45 -8.35
N THR A 191 -8.07 14.15 -8.15
CA THR A 191 -8.11 15.60 -8.00
C THR A 191 -7.41 16.06 -6.72
N GLU A 192 -7.75 15.47 -5.57
CA GLU A 192 -7.13 15.80 -4.28
C GLU A 192 -5.61 15.54 -4.31
N PHE A 193 -5.19 14.42 -4.89
CA PHE A 193 -3.77 14.10 -5.05
C PHE A 193 -3.07 15.20 -5.85
N ARG A 194 -3.57 15.54 -7.04
CA ARG A 194 -2.96 16.58 -7.89
C ARG A 194 -2.87 17.92 -7.18
N SER A 195 -3.89 18.33 -6.44
CA SER A 195 -3.85 19.58 -5.67
C SER A 195 -2.76 19.59 -4.60
N ARG A 196 -2.47 18.45 -3.97
CA ARG A 196 -1.40 18.34 -2.95
C ARG A 196 0.01 18.46 -3.55
N PHE A 197 0.18 17.99 -4.78
CA PHE A 197 1.45 17.95 -5.49
C PHE A 197 1.60 19.04 -6.57
N ALA A 198 0.61 19.92 -6.73
CA ALA A 198 0.72 21.14 -7.52
C ALA A 198 1.55 22.17 -6.73
N LYS A 199 2.86 22.17 -6.96
CA LYS A 199 3.79 23.25 -6.57
C LYS A 199 4.56 23.71 -7.78
#